data_AF-A0A8C4NR40-F1
#
_entry.id   AF-A0A8C4NR40-F1
#
_cell.length_a   1.000
_cell.length_b   1.000
_cell.length_c   1.000
_cell.angle_alpha   90.00
_cell.angle_beta   90.00
_cell.angle_gamma   90.00
#
_symmetry.space_group_name_H-M   'P 1'
#
loop_
_entity.id
_entity.type
_entity.pdbx_description
1 polymer ?
#
loop_
_entity_poly.entity_id
_entity_poly.type
_entity_poly.pdbx_seq_one_letter_code
_entity_poly.pdbx_strand_id
1 'polypeptide(L)'
;MKSISLLRYQEESKTLSLVSRVRSMSDRDKNLYVYMYLPEAKESFGGMRLLRRADFNAGANINTFWRMPCRGALDASSKKALTWDNKHITWFATLDGGMGLLLPMQEKTYRRLLMLQNALNTMLPHHAGLNPKAFRMLHSDRRSLQNAVRNILDGELLNKYLYLSTMERSELAKKIGTTQDIILDDLLDIDRVTAHF
;
A
#
# COMPACT_ATOMS: atom_id res chain seq x y z
N MET A 1 -25.26 -5.35 3.03
CA MET A 1 -24.61 -4.03 3.18
C MET A 1 -23.90 -3.67 1.89
N LYS A 2 -24.08 -2.42 1.46
CA LYS A 2 -24.04 -1.96 0.05
C LYS A 2 -22.65 -2.03 -0.59
N SER A 3 -22.64 -2.40 -1.86
CA SER A 3 -21.49 -2.45 -2.76
C SER A 3 -21.04 -1.05 -3.20
N ILE A 4 -19.73 -0.78 -3.20
CA ILE A 4 -19.13 0.31 -3.97
C ILE A 4 -19.43 0.08 -5.46
N SER A 5 -19.94 1.12 -6.13
CA SER A 5 -20.22 1.08 -7.56
C SER A 5 -19.38 2.15 -8.25
N LEU A 6 -18.67 1.76 -9.30
CA LEU A 6 -17.98 2.69 -10.19
C LEU A 6 -18.98 3.14 -11.26
N LEU A 7 -19.25 4.44 -11.32
CA LEU A 7 -20.15 5.06 -12.27
C LEU A 7 -19.34 5.93 -13.24
N ARG A 8 -19.76 5.99 -14.50
CA ARG A 8 -19.20 6.90 -15.51
C ARG A 8 -20.29 7.86 -15.95
N TYR A 9 -20.00 9.15 -15.85
CA TYR A 9 -20.82 10.20 -16.41
C TYR A 9 -20.31 10.54 -17.81
N GLN A 10 -21.21 10.62 -18.78
CA GLN A 10 -20.93 11.07 -20.14
C GLN A 10 -21.57 12.45 -20.32
N GLU A 11 -20.75 13.47 -20.56
CA GLU A 11 -21.22 14.85 -20.64
C GLU A 11 -22.06 15.11 -21.90
N GLU A 12 -21.62 14.57 -23.04
CA GLU A 12 -22.30 14.72 -24.34
C GLU A 12 -23.75 14.20 -24.31
N SER A 13 -23.96 13.02 -23.73
CA SER A 13 -25.27 12.39 -23.63
C SER A 13 -26.01 12.72 -22.32
N LYS A 14 -25.34 13.41 -21.38
CA LYS A 14 -25.82 13.66 -20.00
C LYS A 14 -26.30 12.40 -19.29
N THR A 15 -25.68 11.24 -19.58
CA THR A 15 -26.06 9.95 -19.00
C THR A 15 -25.07 9.47 -17.94
N LEU A 16 -25.58 8.77 -16.93
CA LEU A 16 -24.79 8.10 -15.91
C LEU A 16 -24.91 6.58 -16.11
N SER A 17 -23.80 5.92 -16.40
CA SER A 17 -23.74 4.48 -16.60
C SER A 17 -22.98 3.77 -15.48
N LEU A 18 -23.46 2.59 -15.10
CA LEU A 18 -22.75 1.71 -14.19
C LEU A 18 -21.60 1.02 -14.95
N VAL A 19 -20.37 1.22 -14.48
CA VAL A 19 -19.18 0.59 -15.06
C VAL A 19 -18.88 -0.74 -14.36
N SER A 20 -18.85 -0.75 -13.02
CA SER A 20 -18.43 -1.93 -12.26
C SER A 20 -18.86 -1.86 -10.80
N ARG A 21 -18.83 -2.98 -10.07
CA ARG A 21 -19.22 -3.04 -8.64
C ARG A 21 -18.26 -3.89 -7.80
N VAL A 22 -18.05 -3.50 -6.54
CA VAL A 22 -17.35 -4.25 -5.47
C VAL A 22 -17.94 -3.99 -4.09
N ARG A 23 -17.44 -4.66 -3.05
CA ARG A 23 -18.08 -4.65 -1.73
C ARG A 23 -17.73 -3.41 -0.89
N SER A 24 -16.45 -3.07 -0.72
CA SER A 24 -16.01 -1.94 0.14
C SER A 24 -14.50 -1.68 0.01
N MET A 25 -14.01 -0.45 0.25
CA MET A 25 -12.57 -0.09 0.25
C MET A 25 -11.95 -0.19 1.65
N SER A 26 -12.73 0.08 2.69
CA SER A 26 -12.45 -0.30 4.08
C SER A 26 -13.64 -1.09 4.63
N ASP A 27 -13.41 -2.01 5.56
CA ASP A 27 -14.48 -2.80 6.17
C ASP A 27 -14.52 -2.72 7.71
N ARG A 28 -15.48 -3.45 8.28
CA ARG A 28 -15.65 -3.55 9.74
C ARG A 28 -14.53 -4.33 10.41
N ASP A 29 -13.91 -5.23 9.66
CA ASP A 29 -12.82 -6.12 10.10
C ASP A 29 -11.46 -5.41 10.01
N LYS A 30 -11.46 -4.08 9.80
CA LYS A 30 -10.29 -3.19 9.77
C LYS A 30 -9.36 -3.44 8.58
N ASN A 31 -9.87 -4.08 7.54
CA ASN A 31 -9.14 -4.27 6.31
C ASN A 31 -9.30 -3.07 5.38
N LEU A 32 -8.25 -2.86 4.59
CA LEU A 32 -8.17 -1.94 3.49
C LEU A 32 -7.94 -2.72 2.20
N TYR A 33 -8.65 -2.32 1.15
CA TYR A 33 -8.63 -2.96 -0.15
C TYR A 33 -8.33 -1.95 -1.25
N VAL A 34 -7.47 -2.34 -2.19
CA VAL A 34 -7.24 -1.60 -3.43
C VAL A 34 -7.84 -2.39 -4.59
N TYR A 35 -8.78 -1.77 -5.29
CA TYR A 35 -9.43 -2.35 -6.47
C TYR A 35 -9.01 -1.63 -7.74
N MET A 36 -8.95 -2.37 -8.85
CA MET A 36 -8.63 -1.85 -10.17
C MET A 36 -9.67 -2.29 -11.19
N TYR A 37 -10.04 -1.36 -12.08
CA TYR A 37 -10.87 -1.65 -13.25
C TYR A 37 -9.97 -2.11 -14.40
N LEU A 38 -10.09 -3.37 -14.79
CA LEU A 38 -9.29 -4.00 -15.84
C LEU A 38 -10.19 -4.84 -16.76
N PRO A 39 -10.85 -4.22 -17.75
CA PRO A 39 -11.85 -4.90 -18.58
C PRO A 39 -11.26 -6.05 -19.43
N GLU A 40 -9.97 -5.95 -19.77
CA GLU A 40 -9.24 -6.96 -20.55
C GLU A 40 -8.95 -8.23 -19.74
N ALA A 41 -8.98 -8.16 -18.41
CA ALA A 41 -8.73 -9.31 -17.57
C ALA A 41 -9.95 -10.25 -17.59
N LYS A 42 -9.72 -11.54 -17.88
CA LYS A 42 -10.79 -12.56 -17.91
C LYS A 42 -11.62 -12.62 -16.63
N GLU A 43 -10.96 -12.42 -15.48
CA GLU A 43 -11.60 -12.40 -14.15
C GLU A 43 -12.58 -11.24 -13.93
N SER A 44 -12.48 -10.18 -14.74
CA SER A 44 -13.32 -8.99 -14.62
C SER A 44 -14.70 -9.16 -15.26
N PHE A 45 -14.94 -10.26 -15.99
CA PHE A 45 -16.14 -10.50 -16.79
C PHE A 45 -16.44 -9.32 -17.74
N GLY A 46 -15.45 -8.93 -18.55
CA GLY A 46 -15.58 -7.81 -19.49
C GLY A 46 -15.71 -6.44 -18.80
N GLY A 47 -15.11 -6.29 -17.60
CA GLY A 47 -15.14 -5.05 -16.81
C GLY A 47 -16.29 -4.94 -15.81
N MET A 48 -17.27 -5.84 -15.83
CA MET A 48 -18.42 -5.81 -14.91
C MET A 48 -18.02 -5.93 -13.43
N ARG A 49 -16.83 -6.49 -13.15
CA ARG A 49 -16.28 -6.69 -11.81
C ARG A 49 -14.91 -6.04 -11.65
N LEU A 50 -14.72 -5.24 -10.59
CA LEU A 50 -13.37 -4.74 -10.25
C LEU A 50 -12.56 -5.86 -9.58
N LEU A 51 -11.27 -5.85 -9.86
CA LEU A 51 -10.33 -6.84 -9.33
C LEU A 51 -9.59 -6.26 -8.15
N ARG A 52 -9.54 -7.02 -7.05
CA ARG A 52 -8.73 -6.67 -5.89
C ARG A 52 -7.27 -6.85 -6.27
N ARG A 53 -6.48 -5.77 -6.19
CA ARG A 53 -5.04 -5.75 -6.48
C ARG A 53 -4.19 -5.67 -5.23
N ALA A 54 -4.75 -5.21 -4.11
CA ALA A 54 -4.07 -5.24 -2.83
C ALA A 54 -5.06 -5.34 -1.66
N ASP A 55 -4.56 -5.87 -0.55
CA ASP A 55 -5.26 -6.02 0.73
C ASP A 55 -4.26 -5.83 1.86
N PHE A 56 -4.73 -5.21 2.94
CA PHE A 56 -3.94 -4.92 4.14
C PHE A 56 -4.85 -4.75 5.35
N ASN A 57 -4.48 -5.29 6.50
CA ASN A 57 -5.18 -4.97 7.75
C ASN A 57 -4.52 -3.77 8.45
N ALA A 58 -5.28 -2.69 8.59
CA ALA A 58 -4.80 -1.45 9.20
C ALA A 58 -4.76 -1.52 10.73
N GLY A 59 -5.45 -2.48 11.36
CA GLY A 59 -5.58 -2.59 12.81
C GLY A 59 -6.66 -1.68 13.43
N ALA A 60 -7.18 -0.73 12.66
CA ALA A 60 -8.22 0.23 13.07
C ALA A 60 -9.21 0.50 11.94
N ASN A 61 -10.43 0.93 12.29
CA ASN A 61 -11.42 1.28 11.28
C ASN A 61 -11.09 2.64 10.65
N ILE A 62 -11.12 2.68 9.32
CA ILE A 62 -10.81 3.90 8.56
C ILE A 62 -12.12 4.52 8.08
N ASN A 63 -12.33 5.79 8.44
CA ASN A 63 -13.55 6.53 8.10
C ASN A 63 -13.31 7.66 7.09
N THR A 64 -12.10 8.22 7.06
CA THR A 64 -11.78 9.35 6.19
C THR A 64 -10.57 9.05 5.32
N PHE A 65 -10.64 9.51 4.08
CA PHE A 65 -9.56 9.44 3.11
C PHE A 65 -9.41 10.79 2.43
N TRP A 66 -8.18 11.22 2.19
CA TRP A 66 -7.89 12.38 1.34
C TRP A 66 -6.63 12.12 0.51
N ARG A 67 -6.48 12.86 -0.58
CA ARG A 67 -5.35 12.69 -1.50
C ARG A 67 -4.50 13.94 -1.56
N MET A 68 -3.20 13.76 -1.60
CA MET A 68 -2.22 14.83 -1.80
C MET A 68 -1.23 14.41 -2.88
N PRO A 69 -0.80 15.32 -3.76
CA PRO A 69 0.26 15.00 -4.72
C PRO A 69 1.57 14.73 -3.97
N CYS A 70 2.36 13.77 -4.43
CA CYS A 70 3.69 13.48 -3.86
C CYS A 70 4.60 14.73 -3.88
N ARG A 71 5.34 15.01 -2.79
CA ARG A 71 6.43 16.02 -2.79
C ARG A 71 7.64 15.49 -3.56
N GLY A 72 7.53 15.41 -4.88
CA GLY A 72 8.61 15.00 -5.79
C GLY A 72 9.03 16.10 -6.76
N ALA A 73 8.30 17.22 -6.82
CA ALA A 73 8.46 18.24 -7.86
C ALA A 73 9.36 19.43 -7.49
N LEU A 74 9.99 19.45 -6.31
CA LEU A 74 10.82 20.61 -5.92
C LEU A 74 12.17 20.66 -6.62
N ASP A 75 12.68 19.52 -7.13
CA ASP A 75 13.90 19.45 -7.95
C ASP A 75 13.62 18.76 -9.30
N ALA A 76 13.04 19.52 -10.23
CA ALA A 76 12.70 19.08 -11.59
C ALA A 76 13.90 18.59 -12.42
N SER A 77 15.14 18.81 -11.95
CA SER A 77 16.39 18.40 -12.62
C SER A 77 16.83 16.96 -12.31
N SER A 78 16.24 16.31 -11.30
CA SER A 78 16.67 14.97 -10.87
C SER A 78 15.83 13.85 -11.49
N LYS A 79 16.47 12.78 -12.00
CA LYS A 79 15.75 11.58 -12.52
C LYS A 79 14.83 10.93 -11.47
N LYS A 80 15.08 11.15 -10.17
CA LYS A 80 14.24 10.70 -9.05
C LYS A 80 12.96 11.54 -8.87
N ALA A 81 12.90 12.78 -9.37
CA ALA A 81 11.66 13.57 -9.36
C ALA A 81 10.60 12.98 -10.32
N LEU A 82 11.03 12.53 -11.51
CA LEU A 82 10.12 11.89 -12.49
C LEU A 82 9.47 10.60 -11.96
N THR A 83 10.11 9.88 -11.03
CA THR A 83 9.55 8.61 -10.54
C THR A 83 8.29 8.80 -9.69
N TRP A 84 8.09 10.00 -9.16
CA TRP A 84 6.95 10.37 -8.32
C TRP A 84 5.97 11.32 -9.02
N ASP A 85 6.26 11.67 -10.28
CA ASP A 85 5.40 12.54 -11.07
C ASP A 85 4.01 11.93 -11.27
N ASN A 86 2.98 12.78 -11.22
CA ASN A 86 1.55 12.42 -11.25
C ASN A 86 1.06 11.41 -10.20
N LYS A 87 1.90 11.02 -9.23
CA LYS A 87 1.48 10.14 -8.14
C LYS A 87 0.86 10.94 -7.00
N HIS A 88 -0.19 10.37 -6.42
CA HIS A 88 -0.88 10.93 -5.27
C HIS A 88 -0.78 9.96 -4.09
N ILE A 89 -0.46 10.51 -2.93
CA ILE A 89 -0.52 9.83 -1.64
C ILE A 89 -1.98 9.80 -1.22
N THR A 90 -2.46 8.62 -0.83
CA THR A 90 -3.79 8.49 -0.22
C THR A 90 -3.61 8.42 1.29
N TRP A 91 -3.90 9.53 1.94
CA TRP A 91 -3.93 9.62 3.39
C TRP A 91 -5.26 9.14 3.94
N PHE A 92 -5.24 8.65 5.17
CA PHE A 92 -6.42 8.23 5.88
C PHE A 92 -6.31 8.47 7.38
N ALA A 93 -7.46 8.72 8.03
CA ALA A 93 -7.53 8.78 9.49
C ALA A 93 -8.39 7.63 10.03
N THR A 94 -7.92 7.06 11.13
CA THR A 94 -8.56 5.95 11.83
C THR A 94 -9.47 6.46 12.95
N LEU A 95 -10.46 5.65 13.34
CA LEU A 95 -11.34 5.97 14.47
C LEU A 95 -10.63 5.94 15.83
N ASP A 96 -9.47 5.29 15.90
CA ASP A 96 -8.64 5.23 17.11
C ASP A 96 -7.74 6.48 17.27
N GLY A 97 -7.96 7.53 16.46
CA GLY A 97 -7.23 8.80 16.53
C GLY A 97 -5.88 8.80 15.79
N GLY A 98 -5.57 7.75 15.04
CA GLY A 98 -4.35 7.65 14.24
C GLY A 98 -4.52 8.19 12.82
N MET A 99 -3.38 8.46 12.18
CA MET A 99 -3.32 8.77 10.75
C MET A 99 -2.35 7.81 10.07
N GLY A 100 -2.64 7.47 8.81
CA GLY A 100 -1.78 6.65 7.99
C GLY A 100 -1.82 7.10 6.53
N LEU A 101 -0.94 6.52 5.71
CA LEU A 101 -0.82 6.84 4.31
C LEU A 101 -0.61 5.59 3.45
N LEU A 102 -1.04 5.66 2.20
CA LEU A 102 -0.75 4.71 1.14
C LEU A 102 -0.01 5.43 0.03
N LEU A 103 1.24 5.03 -0.19
CA LEU A 103 2.12 5.57 -1.21
C LEU A 103 2.25 4.57 -2.37
N PRO A 104 1.80 4.90 -3.60
CA PRO A 104 1.96 4.03 -4.76
C PRO A 104 3.43 3.98 -5.22
N MET A 105 4.02 2.79 -5.24
CA MET A 105 5.44 2.59 -5.53
C MET A 105 5.66 1.79 -6.82
N GLN A 106 6.84 1.94 -7.43
CA GLN A 106 7.26 1.10 -8.55
C GLN A 106 7.50 -0.35 -8.09
N GLU A 107 7.19 -1.31 -8.96
CA GLU A 107 7.32 -2.74 -8.64
C GLU A 107 8.76 -3.15 -8.26
N LYS A 108 9.77 -2.56 -8.90
CA LYS A 108 11.18 -2.83 -8.59
C LYS A 108 11.53 -2.48 -7.15
N THR A 109 11.11 -1.29 -6.68
CA THR A 109 11.33 -0.84 -5.30
C THR A 109 10.49 -1.65 -4.32
N TYR A 110 9.22 -1.93 -4.68
CA TYR A 110 8.33 -2.77 -3.88
C TYR A 110 8.94 -4.16 -3.61
N ARG A 111 9.42 -4.87 -4.65
CA ARG A 111 10.00 -6.21 -4.50
C ARG A 111 11.25 -6.20 -3.60
N ARG A 112 12.09 -5.17 -3.72
CA ARG A 112 13.29 -5.01 -2.88
C ARG A 112 12.91 -4.81 -1.40
N LEU A 113 12.01 -3.87 -1.13
CA LEU A 113 11.54 -3.63 0.24
C LEU A 113 10.71 -4.79 0.79
N LEU A 114 10.03 -5.57 -0.05
CA LEU A 114 9.34 -6.79 0.36
C LEU A 114 10.33 -7.86 0.86
N MET A 115 11.47 -8.03 0.19
CA MET A 115 12.53 -8.93 0.67
C MET A 115 13.07 -8.47 2.03
N LEU A 116 13.30 -7.15 2.18
CA LEU A 116 13.69 -6.56 3.45
C LEU A 116 12.64 -6.81 4.54
N GLN A 117 11.35 -6.58 4.26
CA GLN A 117 10.27 -6.81 5.22
C GLN A 117 10.23 -8.27 5.70
N ASN A 118 10.43 -9.24 4.80
CA ASN A 118 10.50 -10.66 5.18
C ASN A 118 11.71 -10.98 6.07
N ALA A 119 12.86 -10.36 5.79
CA ALA A 119 14.06 -10.49 6.63
C ALA A 119 13.83 -9.87 8.02
N LEU A 120 13.26 -8.67 8.09
CA LEU A 120 12.93 -8.00 9.36
C LEU A 120 11.91 -8.79 10.19
N ASN A 121 10.91 -9.40 9.54
CA ASN A 121 9.90 -10.19 10.23
C ASN A 121 10.49 -11.44 10.91
N THR A 122 11.57 -12.00 10.37
CA THR A 122 12.22 -13.22 10.89
C THR A 122 13.38 -12.94 11.84
N MET A 123 14.12 -11.85 11.65
CA MET A 123 15.35 -11.58 12.40
C MET A 123 15.15 -10.67 13.60
N LEU A 124 14.08 -9.86 13.62
CA LEU A 124 13.80 -8.99 14.76
C LEU A 124 12.89 -9.66 15.80
N PRO A 125 13.21 -9.53 17.10
CA PRO A 125 12.25 -9.84 18.14
C PRO A 125 11.10 -8.82 18.10
N HIS A 126 9.87 -9.32 18.18
CA HIS A 126 8.67 -8.48 18.21
C HIS A 126 8.08 -8.47 19.62
N HIS A 127 7.54 -7.32 20.02
CA HIS A 127 6.89 -7.18 21.31
C HIS A 127 5.77 -8.22 21.48
N ALA A 128 5.70 -8.79 22.69
CA ALA A 128 4.76 -9.85 23.04
C ALA A 128 4.78 -11.10 22.12
N GLY A 129 5.87 -11.32 21.35
CA GLY A 129 5.99 -12.46 20.44
C GLY A 129 5.03 -12.43 19.26
N LEU A 130 4.42 -11.27 18.97
CA LEU A 130 3.46 -11.11 17.89
C LEU A 130 4.15 -11.20 16.53
N ASN A 131 3.42 -11.71 15.52
CA ASN A 131 3.91 -11.79 14.15
C ASN A 131 3.32 -10.65 13.30
N PRO A 132 4.10 -9.61 12.94
CA PRO A 132 3.61 -8.48 12.13
C PRO A 132 2.98 -8.94 10.81
N LYS A 133 3.59 -9.93 10.15
CA LYS A 133 3.04 -10.47 8.89
C LYS A 133 1.63 -11.04 9.07
N ALA A 134 1.39 -11.78 10.15
CA ALA A 134 0.07 -12.34 10.43
C ALA A 134 -0.93 -11.23 10.79
N PHE A 135 -0.51 -10.23 11.56
CA PHE A 135 -1.33 -9.09 11.92
C PHE A 135 -1.83 -8.29 10.71
N ARG A 136 -0.98 -8.10 9.69
CA ARG A 136 -1.36 -7.37 8.46
C ARG A 136 -2.15 -8.18 7.44
N MET A 137 -2.32 -9.50 7.66
CA MET A 137 -3.10 -10.33 6.76
C MET A 137 -4.58 -10.00 6.83
N LEU A 138 -5.28 -10.25 5.71
CA LEU A 138 -6.70 -10.04 5.64
C LEU A 138 -7.45 -10.87 6.70
N HIS A 139 -8.25 -10.19 7.52
CA HIS A 139 -9.14 -10.83 8.48
C HIS A 139 -10.55 -10.89 7.92
N SER A 140 -11.18 -12.06 7.92
CA SER A 140 -12.57 -12.18 7.47
C SER A 140 -13.20 -13.35 8.20
N ASP A 141 -14.23 -13.07 9.00
CA ASP A 141 -14.99 -14.10 9.71
C ASP A 141 -15.72 -15.05 8.74
N ARG A 142 -15.96 -14.57 7.52
CA ARG A 142 -16.60 -15.37 6.46
C ARG A 142 -15.56 -15.92 5.51
N ARG A 143 -15.68 -17.21 5.19
CA ARG A 143 -14.91 -17.82 4.10
C ARG A 143 -15.27 -17.15 2.79
N SER A 144 -14.27 -16.57 2.14
CA SER A 144 -14.36 -16.00 0.79
C SER A 144 -13.59 -16.88 -0.17
N LEU A 145 -14.10 -17.02 -1.40
CA LEU A 145 -13.40 -17.73 -2.48
C LEU A 145 -12.21 -16.93 -3.03
N GLN A 146 -12.00 -15.70 -2.56
CA GLN A 146 -10.92 -14.83 -3.04
C GLN A 146 -9.70 -14.85 -2.11
N ASN A 147 -8.58 -15.32 -2.66
CA ASN A 147 -7.29 -15.35 -1.97
C ASN A 147 -6.76 -13.95 -1.66
N ALA A 148 -6.03 -13.82 -0.55
CA ALA A 148 -5.27 -12.62 -0.22
C ALA A 148 -4.18 -12.35 -1.29
N VAL A 149 -4.08 -11.10 -1.73
CA VAL A 149 -3.19 -10.64 -2.81
C VAL A 149 -1.91 -10.01 -2.24
N ARG A 150 -1.99 -9.35 -1.07
CA ARG A 150 -0.82 -8.92 -0.26
C ARG A 150 0.18 -8.02 -1.00
N ASN A 151 -0.31 -6.92 -1.57
CA ASN A 151 0.50 -5.94 -2.33
C ASN A 151 0.66 -4.59 -1.62
N ILE A 152 0.73 -4.60 -0.28
CA ILE A 152 0.99 -3.42 0.55
C ILE A 152 2.11 -3.79 1.53
N LEU A 153 3.14 -2.94 1.60
CA LEU A 153 4.24 -3.09 2.54
C LEU A 153 3.88 -2.48 3.89
N ASP A 154 4.45 -3.02 4.96
CA ASP A 154 4.32 -2.50 6.30
C ASP A 154 5.42 -1.46 6.57
N GLY A 155 5.07 -0.18 6.44
CA GLY A 155 5.99 0.93 6.67
C GLY A 155 6.53 0.99 8.11
N GLU A 156 5.72 0.61 9.11
CA GLU A 156 6.17 0.61 10.52
C GLU A 156 7.24 -0.46 10.75
N LEU A 157 7.07 -1.63 10.12
CA LEU A 157 8.09 -2.68 10.18
C LEU A 157 9.36 -2.27 9.43
N LEU A 158 9.23 -1.66 8.25
CA LEU A 158 10.37 -1.18 7.47
C LEU A 158 11.16 -0.09 8.21
N ASN A 159 10.47 0.81 8.93
CA ASN A 159 11.11 1.86 9.73
C ASN A 159 12.04 1.29 10.81
N LYS A 160 11.79 0.07 11.31
CA LYS A 160 12.71 -0.60 12.25
C LYS A 160 14.12 -0.78 11.68
N TYR A 161 14.27 -0.89 10.35
CA TYR A 161 15.57 -0.96 9.71
C TYR A 161 16.44 0.28 10.00
N LEU A 162 15.81 1.46 10.09
CA LEU A 162 16.48 2.72 10.40
C LEU A 162 16.99 2.80 11.84
N TYR A 163 16.56 1.90 12.73
CA TYR A 163 17.00 1.84 14.13
C TYR A 163 18.09 0.79 14.38
N LEU A 164 18.38 -0.07 13.40
CA LEU A 164 19.42 -1.10 13.53
C LEU A 164 20.83 -0.49 13.48
N SER A 165 21.80 -1.17 14.06
CA SER A 165 23.21 -0.79 13.93
C SER A 165 23.70 -0.96 12.48
N THR A 166 24.77 -0.25 12.11
CA THR A 166 25.36 -0.36 10.76
C THR A 166 25.79 -1.79 10.42
N MET A 167 26.25 -2.55 11.42
CA MET A 167 26.63 -3.95 11.23
C MET A 167 25.41 -4.82 10.88
N GLU A 168 24.33 -4.73 11.65
CA GLU A 168 23.08 -5.47 11.40
C GLU A 168 22.45 -5.09 10.06
N ARG A 169 22.46 -3.79 9.72
CA ARG A 169 21.97 -3.29 8.42
C ARG A 169 22.74 -3.91 7.25
N SER A 170 24.06 -4.00 7.36
CA SER A 170 24.94 -4.58 6.34
C SER A 170 24.70 -6.08 6.18
N GLU A 171 24.54 -6.81 7.28
CA GLU A 171 24.22 -8.25 7.26
C GLU A 171 22.88 -8.52 6.60
N LEU A 172 21.83 -7.75 6.96
CA LEU A 172 20.52 -7.84 6.33
C LEU A 172 20.57 -7.52 4.83
N ALA A 173 21.27 -6.44 4.45
CA ALA A 173 21.42 -6.04 3.06
C ALA A 173 22.10 -7.14 2.23
N LYS A 174 23.19 -7.73 2.74
CA LYS A 174 23.89 -8.86 2.09
C LYS A 174 22.98 -10.06 1.93
N LYS A 175 22.18 -10.40 2.94
CA LYS A 175 21.25 -11.55 2.92
C LYS A 175 20.17 -11.41 1.84
N ILE A 176 19.71 -10.19 1.57
CA ILE A 176 18.72 -9.93 0.50
C ILE A 176 19.38 -9.65 -0.86
N GLY A 177 20.70 -9.65 -0.96
CA GLY A 177 21.43 -9.41 -2.20
C GLY A 177 21.43 -7.94 -2.66
N THR A 178 21.45 -6.99 -1.72
CA THR A 178 21.49 -5.55 -2.01
C THR A 178 22.54 -4.84 -1.15
N THR A 179 22.73 -3.53 -1.37
CA THR A 179 23.58 -2.70 -0.50
C THR A 179 22.72 -1.90 0.48
N GLN A 180 23.27 -1.65 1.67
CA GLN A 180 22.60 -0.82 2.69
C GLN A 180 22.24 0.57 2.14
N ASP A 181 23.09 1.14 1.28
CA ASP A 181 22.91 2.49 0.74
C ASP A 181 21.67 2.56 -0.15
N ILE A 182 21.41 1.53 -0.96
CA ILE A 182 20.21 1.48 -1.82
C ILE A 182 18.94 1.40 -0.97
N ILE A 183 18.96 0.60 0.10
CA ILE A 183 17.80 0.47 1.00
C ILE A 183 17.54 1.79 1.72
N LEU A 184 18.58 2.43 2.24
CA LEU A 184 18.46 3.73 2.91
C LEU A 184 17.97 4.80 1.95
N ASP A 185 18.48 4.84 0.73
CA ASP A 185 18.01 5.74 -0.32
C ASP A 185 16.51 5.58 -0.58
N ASP A 186 16.01 4.35 -0.66
CA ASP A 186 14.58 4.10 -0.89
C ASP A 186 13.72 4.55 0.29
N LEU A 187 14.13 4.24 1.53
CA LEU A 187 13.39 4.59 2.74
C LEU A 187 13.35 6.10 2.94
N LEU A 188 14.49 6.78 2.78
CA LEU A 188 14.59 8.23 2.89
C LEU A 188 13.82 8.95 1.78
N ASP A 189 13.76 8.38 0.57
CA ASP A 189 12.96 8.95 -0.52
C ASP A 189 11.46 8.87 -0.22
N ILE A 190 10.99 7.79 0.42
CA ILE A 190 9.59 7.67 0.89
C ILE A 190 9.29 8.76 1.93
N ASP A 191 10.13 8.92 2.95
CA ASP A 191 9.94 9.93 3.99
C ASP A 191 9.93 11.35 3.40
N ARG A 192 10.86 11.65 2.49
CA ARG A 192 10.94 12.94 1.80
C ARG A 192 9.67 13.26 1.01
N VAL A 193 9.14 12.29 0.26
CA VAL A 193 7.96 12.49 -0.59
C VAL A 193 6.67 12.61 0.23
N THR A 194 6.64 12.04 1.43
CA THR A 194 5.48 12.00 2.33
C THR A 194 5.45 13.14 3.36
N ALA A 195 6.53 13.91 3.49
CA ALA A 195 6.66 15.02 4.43
C ALA A 195 5.78 16.24 4.07
N HIS A 196 4.46 16.12 4.26
CA HIS A 196 3.48 17.15 3.91
C HIS A 196 3.08 18.08 5.05
N PHE A 197 3.03 17.56 6.27
CA PHE A 197 2.57 18.23 7.48
C PHE A 197 3.70 18.37 8.49
#